data_AF-A0A2H0S8L7-F1
#
_entry.id   AF-A0A2H0S8L7-F1
#
_cell.length_a   1.000
_cell.length_b   1.000
_cell.length_c   1.000
_cell.angle_alpha   90.00
_cell.angle_beta   90.00
_cell.angle_gamma   90.00
#
_symmetry.space_group_name_H-M   'P 1'
#
loop_
_entity.id
_entity.type
_entity.pdbx_description
1 polymer ?
#
loop_
_entity_poly.entity_id
_entity_poly.type
_entity_poly.pdbx_seq_one_letter_code
_entity_poly.pdbx_strand_id
1 'polypeptide(L)' 'PNCKKPYEQLHHQDYFAHTRNHKNLIPLCKIHHEFMHNGVVVENEPKKWRIKLGVPKNSFDLKYRRARQR' A
#
# COMPACT_ATOMS: atom_id res chain seq x y z
N PRO A 1 -4.83 -9.79 -8.66
CA PRO A 1 -3.85 -9.16 -9.59
C PRO A 1 -4.39 -8.76 -10.98
N ASN A 2 -5.62 -9.10 -11.38
CA ASN A 2 -6.13 -8.78 -12.72
C ASN A 2 -6.80 -7.39 -12.81
N CYS A 3 -6.24 -6.40 -12.10
CA CYS A 3 -6.75 -5.05 -12.14
C CYS A 3 -6.44 -4.42 -13.50
N LYS A 4 -7.48 -4.03 -14.25
CA LYS A 4 -7.33 -3.35 -15.55
C LYS A 4 -7.36 -1.82 -15.46
N LYS A 5 -7.51 -1.26 -14.25
CA LYS A 5 -7.50 0.20 -14.04
C LYS A 5 -6.09 0.76 -14.30
N PRO A 6 -5.97 1.99 -14.81
CA PRO A 6 -4.67 2.61 -15.04
C PRO A 6 -3.87 2.72 -13.74
N TYR A 7 -2.55 2.64 -13.87
CA TYR A 7 -1.66 2.92 -12.77
C TYR A 7 -1.56 4.44 -12.57
N GLU A 8 -1.85 4.90 -11.37
CA GLU A 8 -1.94 6.33 -11.03
C GLU A 8 -0.95 6.72 -9.92
N GLN A 9 -0.51 5.76 -9.10
CA GLN A 9 0.30 6.02 -7.92
C GLN A 9 1.45 5.03 -7.81
N LEU A 10 2.63 5.52 -7.43
CA LEU A 10 3.77 4.69 -7.06
C LEU A 10 3.67 4.33 -5.58
N HIS A 11 3.77 3.05 -5.28
CA HIS A 11 3.73 2.51 -3.92
C HIS A 11 5.07 1.88 -3.56
N HIS A 12 5.55 2.14 -2.34
CA HIS A 12 6.74 1.46 -1.82
C HIS A 12 6.35 0.12 -1.22
N GLN A 13 6.90 -0.99 -1.74
CA GLN A 13 6.62 -2.33 -1.20
C GLN A 13 7.07 -2.50 0.26
N ASP A 14 8.16 -1.83 0.63
CA ASP A 14 8.54 -1.60 2.03
C ASP A 14 8.54 -0.09 2.28
N TYR A 15 8.01 0.33 3.42
CA TYR A 15 7.82 1.74 3.75
C TYR A 15 9.10 2.54 3.52
N PHE A 16 8.96 3.71 2.89
CA PHE A 16 10.09 4.64 2.72
C PHE A 16 10.77 4.95 4.06
N ALA A 17 10.00 4.98 5.16
CA ALA A 17 10.54 5.18 6.50
C ALA A 17 11.56 4.11 6.94
N HIS A 18 11.46 2.88 6.41
CA HIS A 18 12.42 1.81 6.67
C HIS A 18 13.63 1.89 5.73
N THR A 19 13.39 1.98 4.43
CA THR A 19 14.43 1.80 3.41
C THR A 19 15.13 3.09 2.99
N ARG A 20 14.44 4.24 3.15
CA ARG A 20 14.87 5.59 2.74
C ARG A 20 15.34 5.66 1.28
N ASN A 21 14.78 4.85 0.40
CA ASN A 21 15.11 4.83 -1.02
C ASN A 21 13.91 4.44 -1.90
N HIS A 22 14.06 4.60 -3.21
CA HIS A 22 13.00 4.39 -4.22
C HIS A 22 13.19 3.13 -5.07
N LYS A 23 14.00 2.16 -4.62
CA LYS A 23 14.35 0.98 -5.44
C LYS A 23 13.20 -0.03 -5.59
N ASN A 24 12.29 -0.10 -4.60
CA ASN A 24 11.23 -1.10 -4.52
C ASN A 24 9.83 -0.48 -4.72
N LEU A 25 9.73 0.41 -5.71
CA LEU A 25 8.46 1.02 -6.09
C LEU A 25 7.68 0.12 -7.04
N ILE A 26 6.37 0.08 -6.87
CA ILE A 26 5.45 -0.56 -7.81
C ILE A 26 4.30 0.36 -8.19
N PRO A 27 3.89 0.34 -9.47
CA PRO A 27 2.74 1.10 -9.92
C PRO A 27 1.43 0.44 -9.47
N LEU A 28 0.51 1.23 -8.91
CA LEU A 28 -0.83 0.80 -8.52
C LEU A 28 -1.88 1.79 -9.02
N CYS A 29 -3.09 1.29 -9.29
CA CYS A 29 -4.24 2.18 -9.43
C CYS A 29 -4.60 2.78 -8.06
N LYS A 30 -5.32 3.91 -8.07
CA LYS A 30 -5.68 4.63 -6.85
C LYS A 30 -6.31 3.72 -5.77
N ILE A 31 -7.23 2.85 -6.17
CA ILE A 31 -7.95 1.96 -5.23
C ILE A 31 -7.01 0.94 -4.58
N HIS A 32 -6.13 0.30 -5.36
CA HIS A 32 -5.19 -0.67 -4.80
C HIS A 32 -4.15 0.00 -3.92
N HIS A 33 -3.72 1.22 -4.26
CA HIS A 33 -2.86 2.01 -3.38
C HIS A 33 -3.52 2.28 -2.03
N GLU A 34 -4.81 2.63 -2.01
CA GLU A 34 -5.55 2.79 -0.75
C GLU A 34 -5.64 1.48 0.05
N PHE A 35 -5.85 0.34 -0.61
CA PHE A 35 -5.92 -0.95 0.08
C PHE A 35 -4.63 -1.26 0.85
N MET A 36 -3.47 -0.94 0.27
CA MET A 36 -2.18 -1.12 0.95
C MET A 36 -2.10 -0.36 2.26
N HIS A 37 -2.68 0.84 2.35
CA HIS A 37 -2.59 1.71 3.53
C HIS A 37 -3.79 1.67 4.48
N ASN A 38 -4.77 0.81 4.19
CA ASN A 38 -5.97 0.68 5.03
C ASN A 38 -6.01 -0.62 5.86
N GLY A 39 -4.90 -1.37 5.91
CA GLY A 39 -4.81 -2.61 6.68
C GLY A 39 -5.78 -3.66 6.15
N VAL A 40 -5.85 -3.80 4.83
CA VAL A 40 -6.62 -4.86 4.17
C VAL A 40 -5.74 -5.81 3.36
N VAL A 41 -4.43 -5.54 3.25
CA VAL A 41 -3.44 -6.40 2.58
C VAL A 41 -2.46 -6.93 3.62
N VAL A 42 -2.29 -8.25 3.68
CA VAL A 42 -1.55 -8.95 4.76
C VAL A 42 -0.07 -9.13 4.44
N GLU A 43 0.27 -9.20 3.16
CA GLU A 43 1.57 -9.67 2.69
C GLU A 43 2.31 -8.51 2.02
N ASN A 44 3.62 -8.40 2.20
CA ASN A 44 4.43 -7.39 1.51
C ASN A 44 4.78 -7.83 0.07
N GLU A 45 4.87 -9.15 -0.17
CA GLU A 45 5.22 -9.68 -1.49
C GLU A 45 4.02 -9.60 -2.45
N PRO A 46 4.12 -8.89 -3.59
CA PRO A 46 2.99 -8.66 -4.49
C PRO A 46 2.28 -9.93 -4.97
N LYS A 47 3.03 -11.02 -5.18
CA LYS A 47 2.49 -12.31 -5.63
C LYS A 47 1.60 -12.98 -4.59
N LYS A 48 1.75 -12.60 -3.30
CA LYS A 48 1.01 -13.18 -2.17
C LYS A 48 -0.10 -12.27 -1.66
N TRP A 49 -0.23 -11.06 -2.21
CA TRP A 49 -1.23 -10.09 -1.80
C TRP A 49 -2.64 -10.67 -1.85
N ARG A 50 -3.29 -10.65 -0.70
CA ARG A 50 -4.66 -11.09 -0.49
C ARG A 50 -5.39 -10.06 0.35
N ILE A 51 -6.65 -9.81 0.01
CA ILE A 51 -7.50 -8.94 0.83
C ILE A 51 -7.95 -9.74 2.04
N LYS A 52 -7.71 -9.21 3.25
CA LYS A 52 -8.21 -9.74 4.51
C LYS A 52 -8.76 -8.61 5.35
N LEU A 53 -9.98 -8.77 5.85
CA LEU A 53 -10.57 -7.79 6.77
C LEU A 53 -10.02 -7.99 8.17
N GLY A 54 -9.94 -6.90 8.94
CA GLY A 54 -9.50 -6.94 10.34
C GLY A 54 -7.98 -7.07 10.54
N VAL A 55 -7.16 -6.75 9.54
CA VAL A 55 -5.71 -6.69 9.72
C VAL A 55 -5.37 -5.42 10.53
N PRO A 56 -4.59 -5.54 11.62
CA PRO A 56 -4.13 -4.38 12.37
C PRO A 56 -3.35 -3.43 11.48
N LYS A 57 -3.71 -2.15 11.52
CA LYS A 57 -2.96 -1.09 10.83
C LYS A 57 -1.70 -0.80 11.60
N ASN A 58 -0.57 -0.67 10.90
CA ASN A 58 0.66 -0.25 11.54
C ASN A 58 0.70 1.29 11.73
N SER A 59 1.74 1.77 12.41
CA SER A 59 1.90 3.20 12.70
C SER A 59 2.12 4.07 11.46
N PHE A 60 2.65 3.51 10.36
CA PHE A 60 2.84 4.22 9.10
C PHE A 60 1.54 4.41 8.34
N ASP A 61 0.69 3.37 8.31
CA ASP A 61 -0.66 3.46 7.73
C ASP A 61 -1.52 4.50 8.46
N LEU A 62 -1.39 4.57 9.80
CA LEU A 62 -2.05 5.60 10.59
C LEU A 62 -1.58 7.01 10.21
N LYS A 63 -0.28 7.21 9.99
CA LYS A 63 0.27 8.50 9.54
C LYS A 63 -0.23 8.86 8.15
N TYR A 64 -0.24 7.92 7.21
CA TYR A 64 -0.75 8.11 5.86
C TYR A 64 -2.22 8.57 5.86
N ARG A 65 -3.08 7.88 6.62
CA ARG A 65 -4.51 8.22 6.71
C ARG A 65 -4.74 9.61 7.29
N ARG A 66 -3.97 10.00 8.32
CA ARG A 66 -4.05 11.36 8.89
C ARG A 66 -3.68 12.43 7.87
N ALA A 67 -2.70 12.17 7.00
CA ALA A 67 -2.30 13.11 5.95
C ALA A 67 -3.37 13.25 4.84
N ARG A 68 -4.15 12.19 4.57
CA ARG A 68 -5.24 12.18 3.57
C ARG A 68 -6.57 12.81 4.05
N GLN A 69 -6.71 13.04 5.35
CA GLN A 69 -7.90 13.65 5.95
C GLN A 69 -7.80 15.17 6.08
N ARG A 70 -6.68 15.76 5.67
CA ARG A 70 -6.46 17.20 5.55
C ARG A 70 -6.75 17.63 4.12
#